data_AF-A0A533TAS0-F1
#
_entry.id   AF-A0A533TAS0-F1
#
_cell.length_a   1.000
_cell.length_b   1.000
_cell.length_c   1.000
_cell.angle_alpha   90.00
_cell.angle_beta   90.00
_cell.angle_gamma   90.00
#
_symmetry.space_group_name_H-M   'P 1'
#
loop_
_entity.id
_entity.type
_entity.pdbx_description
1 polymer ?
#
loop_
_entity_poly.entity_id
_entity_poly.type
_entity_poly.pdbx_seq_one_letter_code
_entity_poly.pdbx_strand_id
1 'polypeptide(L)'
;MSGGHFDYRESYLGYIAEQLESDIKYNEIGYDISMPADTPYGFQHTAETVKFMTLMVEELYKLKELLKEYDYAVSGDSSKEDFLDKARSLYGSTGAKTC
;
A
#
# COMPACT_ATOMS: atom_id res chain seq x y z
N MET A 1 21.21 14.26 -0.77
CA MET A 1 20.27 13.42 -1.54
C MET A 1 19.29 12.86 -0.53
N SER A 2 18.02 13.30 -0.59
CA SER A 2 17.04 13.07 0.47
C SER A 2 16.72 11.59 0.58
N GLY A 3 17.04 11.01 1.73
CA GLY A 3 16.72 9.63 2.06
C GLY A 3 15.23 9.46 2.34
N GLY A 4 14.73 8.29 1.94
CA GLY A 4 13.40 7.80 2.29
C GLY A 4 12.34 8.19 1.30
N HIS A 5 12.32 7.56 0.12
CA HIS A 5 11.12 7.52 -0.70
C HIS A 5 10.18 6.44 -0.16
N PHE A 6 9.67 6.65 1.06
CA PHE A 6 8.36 6.11 1.40
C PHE A 6 7.36 6.93 0.58
N ASP A 7 7.29 6.64 -0.72
CA ASP A 7 6.54 7.46 -1.67
C ASP A 7 5.07 7.31 -1.33
N TYR A 8 4.39 8.43 -1.11
CA TYR A 8 2.95 8.52 -0.94
C TYR A 8 2.20 7.71 -2.02
N ARG A 9 2.82 7.57 -3.21
CA ARG A 9 2.33 6.75 -4.32
C ARG A 9 2.31 5.25 -4.04
N GLU A 10 3.26 4.70 -3.29
CA GLU A 10 3.26 3.29 -2.90
C GLU A 10 2.11 2.99 -1.93
N SER A 11 1.85 3.88 -0.97
CA SER A 11 0.69 3.76 -0.08
C SER A 11 -0.65 3.85 -0.83
N TYR A 12 -0.68 4.60 -1.93
CA TYR A 12 -1.88 4.77 -2.75
C TYR A 12 -2.27 3.48 -3.50
N LEU A 13 -1.29 2.71 -3.99
CA LEU A 13 -1.56 1.41 -4.63
C LEU A 13 -2.18 0.41 -3.64
N GLY A 14 -1.64 0.36 -2.42
CA GLY A 14 -2.20 -0.46 -1.34
C GLY A 14 -3.63 -0.05 -0.98
N TYR A 15 -3.87 1.25 -0.85
CA TYR A 15 -5.21 1.78 -0.57
C TYR A 15 -6.25 1.38 -1.63
N ILE A 16 -5.90 1.44 -2.92
CA ILE A 16 -6.80 1.01 -3.99
C ILE A 16 -7.06 -0.51 -3.91
N ALA A 17 -6.02 -1.31 -3.66
CA ALA A 17 -6.17 -2.76 -3.52
C ALA A 17 -7.10 -3.12 -2.35
N GLU A 18 -6.91 -2.50 -1.19
CA GLU A 18 -7.74 -2.69 0.01
C GLU A 18 -9.21 -2.29 -0.25
N GLN A 19 -9.45 -1.20 -0.98
CA GLN A 19 -10.81 -0.80 -1.37
C GLN A 19 -11.45 -1.85 -2.29
N LEU A 20 -10.74 -2.34 -3.30
CA LEU A 20 -11.24 -3.37 -4.20
C LEU A 20 -11.52 -4.69 -3.46
N GLU A 21 -10.67 -5.08 -2.51
CA GLU A 21 -10.91 -6.24 -1.64
C GLU A 21 -12.18 -6.08 -0.81
N SER A 22 -12.40 -4.88 -0.25
CA SER A 22 -13.65 -4.55 0.46
C SER A 22 -14.85 -4.66 -0.47
N ASP A 23 -14.79 -4.07 -1.67
CA ASP A 23 -15.88 -4.10 -2.64
C ASP A 23 -16.22 -5.52 -3.10
N ILE A 24 -15.20 -6.38 -3.32
CA ILE A 24 -15.37 -7.81 -3.62
C ILE A 24 -16.03 -8.53 -2.45
N LYS A 25 -15.51 -8.34 -1.22
CA LYS A 25 -15.99 -9.02 -0.01
C LYS A 25 -17.47 -8.74 0.24
N TYR A 26 -17.91 -7.51 -0.01
CA TYR A 26 -19.28 -7.08 0.24
C TYR A 26 -20.17 -7.14 -1.01
N ASN A 27 -19.65 -7.58 -2.17
CA ASN A 27 -20.35 -7.56 -3.45
C ASN A 27 -21.73 -8.25 -3.41
N GLU A 28 -21.85 -9.34 -2.66
CA GLU A 28 -23.09 -10.12 -2.54
C GLU A 28 -24.10 -9.50 -1.56
N ILE A 29 -23.71 -8.51 -0.77
CA ILE A 29 -24.60 -7.84 0.18
C ILE A 29 -25.42 -6.78 -0.55
N GLY A 30 -26.69 -7.11 -0.77
CA GLY A 30 -27.72 -6.21 -1.30
C GLY A 30 -28.01 -5.04 -0.36
N TYR A 31 -28.32 -3.86 -0.91
CA TYR A 31 -28.86 -2.77 -0.10
C TYR A 31 -30.25 -3.12 0.41
N ASP A 32 -30.45 -3.01 1.73
CA ASP A 32 -31.73 -3.24 2.40
C ASP A 32 -31.95 -2.19 3.49
N ILE A 33 -33.04 -1.43 3.39
CA ILE A 33 -33.38 -0.34 4.31
C ILE A 33 -33.71 -0.82 5.73
N SER A 34 -33.98 -2.12 5.91
CA SER A 34 -34.22 -2.74 7.21
C SER A 34 -32.94 -3.13 7.94
N MET A 35 -31.79 -3.11 7.26
CA MET A 35 -30.50 -3.42 7.86
C MET A 35 -29.95 -2.24 8.68
N PRO A 36 -29.08 -2.51 9.68
CA PRO A 36 -28.38 -1.46 10.42
C PRO A 36 -27.67 -0.46 9.49
N ALA A 37 -27.65 0.81 9.89
CA ALA A 37 -27.08 1.90 9.09
C ALA A 37 -25.57 1.74 8.80
N ASP A 38 -24.87 0.95 9.62
CA ASP A 38 -23.45 0.60 9.51
C ASP A 38 -23.19 -0.70 8.71
N THR A 39 -24.24 -1.30 8.15
CA THR A 39 -24.06 -2.51 7.33
C THR A 39 -23.28 -2.17 6.06
N PRO A 40 -22.19 -2.89 5.76
CA PRO A 40 -21.48 -2.73 4.49
C PRO A 40 -22.32 -3.33 3.36
N TYR A 41 -22.56 -2.55 2.30
CA TYR A 41 -23.27 -2.99 1.11
C TYR A 41 -22.34 -3.01 -0.09
N GLY A 42 -22.56 -3.94 -1.02
CA GLY A 42 -21.81 -4.02 -2.27
C GLY A 42 -22.57 -3.42 -3.46
N PHE A 43 -21.91 -3.42 -4.60
CA PHE A 43 -22.49 -2.96 -5.88
C PHE A 43 -23.16 -4.08 -6.69
N GLN A 44 -23.16 -5.33 -6.18
CA GLN A 44 -23.68 -6.52 -6.88
C GLN A 44 -23.17 -6.67 -8.32
N HIS A 45 -21.86 -6.47 -8.50
CA HIS A 45 -21.18 -6.72 -9.76
C HIS A 45 -21.32 -8.18 -10.22
N THR A 46 -21.23 -8.39 -11.54
CA THR A 46 -21.25 -9.73 -12.13
C THR A 46 -20.01 -10.54 -11.72
N ALA A 47 -20.10 -11.86 -11.83
CA ALA A 47 -18.95 -12.74 -11.54
C ALA A 47 -17.72 -12.42 -12.42
N GLU A 48 -17.94 -11.98 -13.67
CA GLU A 48 -16.85 -11.56 -14.56
C GLU A 48 -16.17 -10.29 -14.06
N THR A 49 -16.95 -9.30 -13.63
CA THR A 49 -16.42 -8.06 -13.04
C THR A 49 -15.69 -8.34 -11.72
N VAL A 50 -16.24 -9.18 -10.84
CA VAL A 50 -15.55 -9.58 -9.60
C VAL A 50 -14.22 -10.26 -9.90
N LYS A 51 -14.20 -11.18 -10.87
CA LYS A 51 -12.95 -11.84 -11.31
C LYS A 51 -11.93 -10.82 -11.82
N PHE A 52 -12.38 -9.83 -12.59
CA PHE A 52 -11.50 -8.76 -13.06
C PHE A 52 -10.96 -7.91 -11.90
N MET A 53 -11.78 -7.57 -10.91
CA MET A 53 -11.35 -6.85 -9.71
C MET A 53 -10.32 -7.65 -8.90
N THR A 54 -10.51 -8.96 -8.74
CA THR A 54 -9.53 -9.84 -8.09
C THR A 54 -8.18 -9.79 -8.79
N LEU A 55 -8.15 -9.87 -10.12
CA LEU A 55 -6.91 -9.74 -10.90
C LEU A 55 -6.25 -8.37 -10.68
N MET A 56 -7.02 -7.29 -10.60
CA MET A 56 -6.46 -5.96 -10.32
C MET A 56 -5.81 -5.88 -8.94
N VAL A 57 -6.42 -6.47 -7.90
CA VAL A 57 -5.85 -6.53 -6.55
C VAL A 57 -4.48 -7.22 -6.57
N GLU A 58 -4.38 -8.38 -7.22
CA GLU A 58 -3.12 -9.13 -7.35
C GLU A 58 -2.03 -8.31 -8.05
N GLU A 59 -2.36 -7.67 -9.18
CA GLU A 59 -1.41 -6.85 -9.93
C GLU A 59 -0.97 -5.59 -9.16
N LEU A 60 -1.86 -4.98 -8.38
CA LEU A 60 -1.53 -3.83 -7.53
C LEU A 60 -0.54 -4.19 -6.43
N TYR A 61 -0.76 -5.30 -5.73
CA TYR A 61 0.18 -5.77 -4.70
C TYR A 61 1.53 -6.15 -5.30
N LYS A 62 1.53 -6.84 -6.44
CA LYS A 62 2.76 -7.16 -7.16
C LYS A 62 3.53 -5.91 -7.59
N LEU A 63 2.84 -4.90 -8.13
CA LEU A 63 3.46 -3.64 -8.51
C LEU A 63 4.06 -2.92 -7.30
N LYS A 64 3.36 -2.93 -6.16
CA LYS A 64 3.86 -2.36 -4.90
C LYS A 64 5.19 -3.02 -4.48
N GLU A 65 5.27 -4.34 -4.53
CA GLU A 65 6.50 -5.08 -4.22
C GLU A 65 7.64 -4.72 -5.18
N LEU A 66 7.38 -4.68 -6.48
CA LEU A 66 8.39 -4.30 -7.49
C LEU A 66 8.92 -2.87 -7.30
N LEU A 67 8.04 -1.92 -6.96
CA LEU A 67 8.45 -0.53 -6.69
C LEU A 67 9.32 -0.43 -5.45
N LYS A 68 9.02 -1.21 -4.41
CA LYS A 68 9.83 -1.29 -3.20
C LYS A 68 11.21 -1.90 -3.47
N GLU A 69 11.29 -2.96 -4.28
CA GLU A 69 12.57 -3.53 -4.72
C GLU A 69 13.40 -2.52 -5.53
N TYR A 70 12.74 -1.75 -6.40
CA TYR A 70 13.39 -0.68 -7.15
C TYR A 70 13.94 0.41 -6.23
N ASP A 71 13.17 0.84 -5.22
CA ASP A 71 13.63 1.85 -4.24
C ASP A 71 14.90 1.38 -3.52
N TYR A 72 14.92 0.13 -3.07
CA TYR A 72 16.11 -0.50 -2.47
C TYR A 72 17.31 -0.53 -3.43
N ALA A 73 17.08 -0.91 -4.69
CA ALA A 73 18.14 -0.94 -5.71
C ALA A 73 18.73 0.46 -5.98
N VAL A 74 17.90 1.51 -5.98
CA VAL A 74 18.33 2.90 -6.21
C VAL A 74 19.03 3.49 -4.98
N SER A 75 18.57 3.18 -3.77
CA SER A 75 19.18 3.69 -2.54
C SER A 75 20.49 2.94 -2.17
N GLY A 76 20.76 1.81 -2.83
CA GLY A 76 21.87 0.93 -2.53
C GLY A 76 21.74 0.28 -1.15
N ASP A 77 20.50 0.10 -0.70
CA ASP A 77 20.15 -0.62 0.53
C ASP A 77 19.73 -2.03 0.16
N SER A 78 20.19 -3.04 0.91
CA SER A 78 19.78 -4.43 0.68
C SER A 78 18.69 -4.90 1.65
N SER A 79 18.35 -4.04 2.62
CA SER A 79 17.36 -4.30 3.66
C SER A 79 16.85 -3.00 4.27
N LYS A 80 15.73 -3.10 5.02
CA LYS A 80 15.22 -1.98 5.83
C LYS A 80 16.26 -1.55 6.88
N GLU A 81 17.01 -2.50 7.41
CA GLU A 81 18.05 -2.31 8.40
C GLU A 81 19.21 -1.47 7.83
N ASP A 82 19.65 -1.74 6.59
CA ASP A 82 20.69 -0.94 5.92
C ASP A 82 20.27 0.51 5.71
N PHE A 83 19.01 0.70 5.30
CA PHE A 83 18.42 2.03 5.16
C PHE A 83 18.43 2.77 6.50
N LEU A 84 17.96 2.12 7.57
CA LEU A 84 17.90 2.71 8.92
C LEU A 84 19.30 3.04 9.46
N ASP A 85 20.30 2.19 9.19
CA ASP A 85 21.69 2.42 9.61
C ASP A 85 22.34 3.58 8.85
N LYS A 86 22.13 3.67 7.52
CA LYS A 86 22.54 4.86 6.74
C LYS A 86 21.85 6.13 7.25
N ALA A 87 20.55 6.08 7.53
CA ALA A 87 19.80 7.23 8.05
C ALA A 87 20.33 7.67 9.42
N ARG A 88 20.61 6.73 10.33
CA ARG A 88 21.24 7.03 11.63
C ARG A 88 22.63 7.63 11.49
N SER A 89 23.44 7.15 10.54
CA SER A 89 24.76 7.71 10.27
C SER A 89 24.69 9.15 9.74
N LEU A 90 23.79 9.40 8.78
CA LEU A 90 23.64 10.70 8.12
C LEU A 90 22.98 11.76 9.00
N TYR A 91 22.02 11.38 9.85
CA TYR A 91 21.19 12.32 10.62
C TYR A 91 21.34 12.20 12.14
N GLY A 92 22.00 11.15 12.65
CA GLY A 92 22.28 10.98 14.08
C GLY A 92 23.49 11.77 14.59
N SER A 93 24.29 12.36 13.70
CA SER A 93 25.50 13.12 14.05
C SER A 93 25.28 14.62 14.29
N THR A 94 24.07 15.16 14.07
CA THR A 94 23.76 16.59 14.34
C THR A 94 23.53 16.93 15.82
N GLY A 95 23.73 15.99 16.75
CA GLY A 95 23.67 16.24 18.20
C GLY A 95 25.03 16.45 18.88
N ALA A 96 26.15 16.26 18.19
CA ALA A 96 27.48 16.31 18.80
C ALA A 96 28.48 17.03 17.91
N LYS A 97 28.40 18.36 17.89
CA LYS A 97 29.54 19.30 17.79
C LYS A 97 29.04 20.72 17.57
N THR A 98 29.03 21.51 18.63
CA THR A 98 29.80 22.75 18.71
C THR A 98 30.00 23.10 20.17
N CYS A 99 31.21 23.57 20.46
CA CYS A 99 31.83 23.92 21.74
C CYS A 99 30.95 24.65 22.76
#